data_AF-A0A1R1PKZ0-F1
#
_entry.id   AF-A0A1R1PKZ0-F1
#
_cell.length_a   1.000
_cell.length_b   1.000
_cell.length_c   1.000
_cell.angle_alpha   90.00
_cell.angle_beta   90.00
_cell.angle_gamma   90.00
#
_symmetry.space_group_name_H-M   'P 1'
#
loop_
_entity.id
_entity.type
_entity.pdbx_description
1 polymer ?
#
loop_
_entity_poly.entity_id
_entity_poly.type
_entity_poly.pdbx_seq_one_letter_code
_entity_poly.pdbx_strand_id
1 'polypeptide(L)'
;MECEQVQLVPPQGTHSTMTLKPNQCYEVPGSLSAKFNGGVPGKGYMMLCTDMLCRGLCALRTRADWYYPNNLIYDAGAPVYSAKWFA
;
A
#
# COMPACT_ATOMS: atom_id res chain seq x y z
N MET A 1 -16.70 9.31 6.67
CA MET A 1 -15.58 8.36 6.76
C MET A 1 -14.79 8.47 5.47
N GLU A 2 -13.60 9.04 5.52
CA GLU A 2 -12.71 9.09 4.36
C GLU A 2 -12.18 7.68 4.08
N CYS A 3 -11.95 7.34 2.81
CA CYS A 3 -11.38 6.07 2.36
C CYS A 3 -10.13 6.38 1.52
N GLU A 4 -9.14 5.49 1.53
CA GLU A 4 -7.90 5.66 0.76
C GLU A 4 -7.93 4.74 -0.47
N GLN A 5 -7.75 5.29 -1.66
CA GLN A 5 -7.66 4.50 -2.89
C GLN A 5 -6.20 4.09 -3.15
N VAL A 6 -5.96 2.83 -3.45
CA VAL A 6 -4.62 2.31 -3.75
C VAL A 6 -4.64 1.61 -5.10
N GLN A 7 -3.73 2.01 -5.98
CA GLN A 7 -3.46 1.34 -7.23
C GLN A 7 -2.14 0.57 -7.11
N LEU A 8 -2.19 -0.73 -7.30
CA LEU A 8 -1.10 -1.67 -7.10
C LEU A 8 -0.58 -2.19 -8.43
N VAL A 9 0.73 -2.44 -8.50
CA VAL A 9 1.41 -2.95 -9.70
C VAL A 9 2.10 -4.28 -9.37
N PRO A 10 1.49 -5.42 -9.73
CA PRO A 10 2.13 -6.73 -9.66
C PRO A 10 3.26 -6.89 -10.69
N PRO A 11 4.17 -7.85 -10.49
CA PRO A 11 5.25 -8.17 -11.46
C PRO A 11 4.75 -8.46 -12.87
N GLN A 12 3.51 -8.94 -13.01
CA GLN A 12 2.89 -9.32 -14.28
C GLN A 12 2.22 -8.13 -15.01
N GLY A 13 2.32 -6.90 -14.46
CA GLY A 13 1.97 -5.66 -15.14
C GLY A 13 0.50 -5.22 -15.10
N THR A 14 -0.42 -6.02 -14.53
CA THR A 14 -1.84 -5.67 -14.44
C THR A 14 -2.13 -4.83 -13.19
N HIS A 15 -2.44 -3.56 -13.39
CA HIS A 15 -2.79 -2.67 -12.29
C HIS A 15 -4.09 -3.13 -11.61
N SER A 16 -4.08 -3.19 -10.27
CA SER A 16 -5.28 -3.47 -9.46
C SER A 16 -5.59 -2.27 -8.58
N THR A 17 -6.81 -1.77 -8.62
CA THR A 17 -7.23 -0.62 -7.82
C THR A 17 -8.20 -1.07 -6.74
N MET A 18 -7.98 -0.64 -5.50
CA MET A 18 -8.82 -0.97 -4.37
C MET A 18 -9.02 0.22 -3.43
N THR A 19 -10.01 0.12 -2.55
CA THR A 19 -10.32 1.13 -1.55
C THR A 19 -10.10 0.56 -0.15
N LEU A 20 -9.28 1.24 0.65
CA LEU A 20 -8.99 0.90 2.03
C LEU A 20 -9.81 1.77 2.97
N LYS A 21 -10.44 1.13 3.95
CA LYS A 21 -11.00 1.82 5.12
C LYS A 21 -9.95 1.91 6.23
N PRO A 22 -10.01 2.94 7.08
CA PRO A 22 -9.07 3.10 8.18
C PRO A 22 -9.06 1.88 9.09
N ASN A 23 -7.87 1.54 9.57
CA ASN A 23 -7.61 0.51 10.57
C ASN A 23 -8.02 -0.92 10.17
N GLN A 24 -8.29 -1.17 8.89
CA GLN A 24 -8.56 -2.50 8.35
C GLN A 24 -7.35 -3.01 7.55
N CYS A 25 -7.03 -4.29 7.73
CA CYS A 25 -6.02 -4.96 6.91
C CYS A 25 -6.69 -5.56 5.68
N TYR A 26 -6.06 -5.38 4.53
CA TYR A 26 -6.51 -5.93 3.26
C TYR A 26 -5.41 -6.74 2.62
N GLU A 27 -5.78 -7.86 2.03
CA GLU A 27 -4.88 -8.62 1.16
C GLU A 27 -4.80 -7.95 -0.21
N VAL A 28 -3.59 -7.97 -0.77
CA VAL A 28 -3.31 -7.37 -2.07
C VAL A 28 -2.62 -8.39 -2.97
N PRO A 29 -2.80 -8.32 -4.30
CA PRO A 29 -1.94 -9.10 -5.19
C PRO A 29 -0.49 -8.74 -4.92
N GLY A 30 0.41 -9.73 -4.94
CA GLY A 30 1.84 -9.52 -4.71
C GLY A 30 2.37 -8.36 -5.55
N SER A 31 2.66 -7.22 -4.92
CA SER A 31 2.87 -5.95 -5.61
C SER A 31 4.27 -5.41 -5.40
N LEU A 32 4.83 -4.86 -6.47
CA LEU A 32 6.15 -4.22 -6.48
C LEU A 32 6.07 -2.70 -6.37
N SER A 33 4.90 -2.11 -6.66
CA SER A 33 4.68 -0.68 -6.51
C SER A 33 3.23 -0.39 -6.14
N ALA A 34 3.00 0.75 -5.50
CA ALA A 34 1.68 1.25 -5.15
C ALA A 34 1.61 2.77 -5.38
N LYS A 35 0.50 3.24 -5.95
CA LYS A 35 0.16 4.66 -6.07
C LYS A 35 -1.09 4.93 -5.26
N PHE A 36 -1.03 5.91 -4.36
CA PHE A 36 -2.08 6.18 -3.39
C PHE A 36 -2.84 7.46 -3.76
N ASN A 37 -4.17 7.41 -3.72
CA ASN A 37 -5.10 8.48 -4.10
C ASN A 37 -4.67 9.26 -5.36
N GLY A 38 -4.34 8.55 -6.43
CA GLY A 38 -3.96 9.20 -7.70
C GLY A 38 -2.63 9.98 -7.65
N GLY A 39 -1.79 9.81 -6.62
CA GLY A 39 -0.56 10.57 -6.47
C GLY A 39 -0.75 11.90 -5.76
N VAL A 40 -1.75 12.00 -4.90
CA VAL A 40 -2.01 13.17 -4.07
C VAL A 40 -1.58 12.87 -2.63
N PRO A 41 -0.81 13.76 -1.98
CA PRO A 41 -0.49 13.65 -0.55
C PRO A 41 -1.77 13.51 0.27
N GLY A 42 -1.79 12.53 1.17
CA GLY A 42 -2.91 12.25 2.06
C GLY A 42 -2.56 12.44 3.52
N LYS A 43 -3.54 12.24 4.40
CA LYS A 43 -3.34 12.17 5.85
C LYS A 43 -3.14 10.73 6.31
N GLY A 44 -2.53 10.59 7.47
CA GLY A 44 -2.33 9.31 8.12
C GLY A 44 -1.14 8.52 7.59
N TYR A 45 -1.13 7.22 7.86
CA TYR A 45 -0.02 6.32 7.55
C TYR A 45 -0.48 5.13 6.72
N MET A 46 0.36 4.71 5.79
CA MET A 46 0.21 3.44 5.09
C MET A 46 1.22 2.43 5.63
N MET A 47 0.71 1.24 5.92
CA MET A 47 1.49 0.06 6.19
C MET A 47 1.31 -0.92 5.03
N LEU A 48 2.43 -1.41 4.51
CA LEU A 48 2.46 -2.47 3.51
C LEU A 48 3.38 -3.59 4.02
N CYS A 49 2.92 -4.83 3.92
CA CYS A 49 3.63 -5.97 4.49
C CYS A 49 3.90 -7.08 3.47
N THR A 50 5.01 -7.79 3.66
CA THR A 50 5.48 -8.89 2.79
C THR A 50 4.71 -10.19 2.97
N ASP A 51 3.76 -10.26 3.90
CA ASP A 51 2.89 -11.42 4.12
C ASP A 51 1.42 -10.99 4.22
N MET A 52 0.51 -11.95 4.19
CA MET A 52 -0.93 -11.75 4.33
C MET A 52 -1.30 -11.25 5.74
N LEU A 53 -2.51 -10.70 5.88
CA LEU A 53 -3.07 -10.26 7.17
C LEU A 53 -2.19 -9.25 7.93
N CYS A 54 -1.40 -8.43 7.22
CA CYS A 54 -0.52 -7.39 7.77
C CYS A 54 0.53 -7.97 8.74
N ARG A 55 1.13 -9.09 8.33
CA ARG A 55 2.20 -9.81 9.05
C ARG A 55 3.52 -9.78 8.27
N GLY A 56 4.57 -10.31 8.88
CA GLY A 56 5.90 -10.38 8.26
C GLY A 56 6.63 -9.04 8.36
N LEU A 57 7.45 -8.73 7.35
CA LEU A 57 8.16 -7.47 7.30
C LEU A 57 7.22 -6.39 6.75
N CYS A 58 7.09 -5.29 7.48
CA CYS A 58 6.18 -4.21 7.14
C CYS A 58 6.91 -2.87 7.01
N ALA A 59 6.63 -2.15 5.93
CA ALA A 59 7.01 -0.76 5.76
C ALA A 59 5.85 0.15 6.18
N LEU A 60 6.12 1.09 7.10
CA LEU A 60 5.18 2.11 7.56
C LEU A 60 5.70 3.49 7.18
N ARG A 61 4.90 4.26 6.43
CA ARG A 61 5.22 5.65 6.06
C ARG A 61 3.98 6.53 6.09
N THR A 62 4.20 7.82 6.28
CA THR A 62 3.16 8.83 6.19
C THR A 62 2.65 8.97 4.75
N ARG A 63 1.35 9.18 4.58
CA ARG A 63 0.71 9.49 3.29
C ARG A 63 1.09 10.87 2.74
N ALA A 64 1.70 11.74 3.56
CA ALA A 64 2.23 13.02 3.10
C ALA A 64 3.46 12.84 2.20
N ASP A 65 4.27 11.80 2.47
CA ASP A 65 5.54 11.56 1.76
C ASP A 65 5.45 10.34 0.83
N TRP A 66 4.59 9.37 1.16
CA TRP A 66 4.41 8.12 0.40
C TRP A 66 3.15 8.18 -0.46
N TYR A 67 3.20 8.96 -1.55
CA TYR A 67 2.04 9.18 -2.43
C TYR A 67 2.26 8.82 -3.90
N TYR A 68 3.51 8.77 -4.36
CA TYR A 68 3.88 8.30 -5.70
C TYR A 68 4.19 6.80 -5.73
N PRO A 69 4.26 6.17 -6.93
CA PRO A 69 4.75 4.81 -7.08
C PRO A 69 6.18 4.68 -6.55
N ASN A 70 6.29 4.28 -5.29
CA ASN A 70 7.55 3.84 -4.73
C ASN A 70 7.66 2.34 -4.99
N ASN A 71 8.86 1.91 -5.39
CA ASN A 71 9.15 0.51 -5.56
C ASN A 71 9.23 -0.11 -4.16
N LEU A 72 8.21 -0.90 -3.82
CA LEU A 72 8.00 -1.50 -2.51
C LEU A 72 9.11 -2.47 -2.14
N ILE A 73 9.88 -2.97 -3.11
CA ILE A 73 11.09 -3.74 -2.81
C ILE A 73 12.09 -2.89 -2.03
N TYR A 74 12.20 -1.58 -2.29
CA TYR A 74 13.10 -0.71 -1.52
C TYR A 74 12.57 -0.43 -0.11
N ASP A 75 11.24 -0.34 0.04
CA ASP A 75 10.61 -0.03 1.32
C ASP A 75 10.50 -1.26 2.23
N ALA A 76 10.12 -2.40 1.67
CA ALA A 76 9.77 -3.63 2.40
C ALA A 76 10.72 -4.82 2.09
N GLY A 77 11.70 -4.67 1.20
CA GLY A 77 12.68 -5.71 0.87
C GLY A 77 12.17 -6.83 -0.06
N ALA A 78 10.87 -6.88 -0.33
CA ALA A 78 10.20 -7.92 -1.11
C ALA A 78 8.85 -7.41 -1.65
N PRO A 79 8.18 -8.16 -2.55
CA PRO A 79 6.79 -7.88 -2.91
C PRO A 79 5.89 -7.85 -1.67
N VAL A 80 4.89 -6.97 -1.66
CA VAL A 80 3.92 -6.86 -0.56
C VAL A 80 2.63 -7.61 -0.89
N TYR A 81 2.00 -8.17 0.13
CA TYR A 81 0.80 -9.00 0.03
C TYR A 81 -0.33 -8.54 0.95
N SER A 82 -0.09 -7.53 1.79
CA SER A 82 -1.17 -6.86 2.51
C SER A 82 -0.91 -5.38 2.75
N ALA A 83 -2.00 -4.64 2.96
CA ALA A 83 -2.02 -3.20 3.13
C ALA A 83 -2.98 -2.78 4.26
N LYS A 84 -2.59 -1.76 5.02
CA LYS A 84 -3.44 -1.11 6.03
C LYS A 84 -3.20 0.39 6.05
N TRP A 85 -4.30 1.14 6.03
CA TRP A 85 -4.30 2.58 6.20
C TRP A 85 -4.69 2.95 7.63
N PHE A 86 -3.96 3.88 8.24
CA PHE A 86 -4.26 4.47 9.53
C PHE A 86 -4.60 5.94 9.30
N ALA A 87 -5.85 6.33 9.52
CA ALA A 87 -6.32 7.72 9.38
C ALA A 87 -5.90 8.59 10.58
#